data_AF-A0A972X282-F1
#
_entry.id   AF-A0A972X282-F1
#
_cell.length_a   1.000
_cell.length_b   1.000
_cell.length_c   1.000
_cell.angle_alpha   90.00
_cell.angle_beta   90.00
_cell.angle_gamma   90.00
#
_symmetry.space_group_name_H-M   'P 1'
#
loop_
_entity.id
_entity.type
_entity.pdbx_description
1 polymer ?
#
loop_
_entity_poly.entity_id
_entity_poly.type
_entity_poly.pdbx_seq_one_letter_code
_entity_poly.pdbx_strand_id
1 'polypeptide(L)'
;MKTDLKNLITAFKERGSFLFPSLIVIVFSGLISALIWLALGPNSSPAFYPPDKTKTSFLYAATYPANEKFQKELVQLKNRGSLSEKDELEIQSSLLASTDFLDIPPALLWCLLFQESRLNHLEGIDSENSALGLGQFSQFSFFEINHQQSRYRPTNINLIISMFGRDVRPIAAKRKDILSPSSYYSIPTAVVSSAIYLNNRYHQLTQILIKRGIEYHPDLLWLFSAMAYNKGTRSVLTLWNNVQKQNGSERFKLLVNNYEYFRKTTSDSLLLTQSLKRIWDETKARSYSRELAIHTRNISSCALSPLYQTTRTLAEVAP
;
A
#
# COMPACT_ATOMS: atom_id res chain seq x y z
N MET A 1 68.61 24.29 6.33
CA MET A 1 67.15 24.04 6.36
C MET A 1 66.36 25.22 5.79
N LYS A 2 66.57 25.59 4.52
CA LYS A 2 65.87 26.74 3.86
C LYS A 2 65.18 26.35 2.55
N THR A 3 65.03 25.06 2.27
CA THR A 3 64.56 24.56 0.96
C THR A 3 63.13 23.99 1.01
N ASP A 4 62.53 23.78 2.19
CA ASP A 4 61.21 23.14 2.28
C ASP A 4 60.01 24.10 2.31
N LEU A 5 60.20 25.39 2.66
CA LEU A 5 59.07 26.32 2.76
C LEU A 5 58.60 26.86 1.40
N LYS A 6 59.50 26.97 0.41
CA LYS A 6 59.14 27.42 -0.95
C LYS A 6 58.31 26.38 -1.71
N ASN A 7 58.59 25.09 -1.50
CA ASN A 7 57.83 24.02 -2.15
C ASN A 7 56.43 23.86 -1.53
N LEU A 8 56.28 24.10 -0.23
CA LEU A 8 54.97 24.09 0.46
C LEU A 8 54.05 25.23 0.01
N ILE A 9 54.60 26.44 -0.21
CA ILE A 9 53.84 27.62 -0.65
C ILE A 9 53.39 27.48 -2.13
N THR A 10 54.19 26.81 -2.96
CA THR A 10 53.86 26.61 -4.37
C THR A 10 52.77 25.54 -4.54
N ALA A 11 52.80 24.48 -3.73
CA ALA A 11 51.76 23.44 -3.69
C ALA A 11 50.38 23.94 -3.19
N PHE A 12 50.36 24.98 -2.34
CA PHE A 12 49.11 25.61 -1.89
C PHE A 12 48.50 26.57 -2.93
N LYS A 13 49.33 27.17 -3.78
CA LYS A 13 48.88 28.12 -4.81
C LYS A 13 48.23 27.44 -6.02
N GLU A 14 48.60 26.19 -6.32
CA GLU A 14 48.01 25.41 -7.42
C GLU A 14 46.74 24.63 -7.03
N ARG A 15 46.49 24.38 -5.74
CA ARG A 15 45.26 23.71 -5.27
C ARG A 15 44.15 24.66 -4.80
N GLY A 16 44.44 25.95 -4.62
CA GLY A 16 43.49 26.95 -4.14
C GLY A 16 42.48 27.48 -5.18
N SER A 17 42.69 27.23 -6.47
CA SER A 17 41.86 27.75 -7.56
C SER A 17 40.68 26.87 -7.96
N PHE A 18 40.58 25.62 -7.45
CA PHE A 18 39.49 24.70 -7.78
C PHE A 18 38.43 24.51 -6.67
N LEU A 19 38.67 25.00 -5.45
CA LEU A 19 37.74 24.81 -4.32
C LEU A 19 36.88 26.03 -4.00
N PHE A 20 37.23 27.21 -4.52
CA PHE A 20 36.47 28.45 -4.27
C PHE A 20 35.16 28.60 -5.06
N PRO A 21 35.04 28.19 -6.35
CA PRO A 21 33.76 28.30 -7.06
C PRO A 21 32.69 27.33 -6.51
N SER A 22 33.13 26.14 -6.09
CA SER A 22 32.26 25.06 -5.62
C SER A 22 31.65 25.36 -4.26
N LEU A 23 32.41 25.95 -3.33
CA LEU A 23 31.90 26.33 -2.02
C LEU A 23 30.89 27.49 -2.12
N ILE A 24 31.13 28.45 -3.02
CA ILE A 24 30.21 29.57 -3.26
C ILE A 24 28.90 29.07 -3.89
N VAL A 25 28.94 28.12 -4.83
CA VAL A 25 27.71 27.52 -5.41
C VAL A 25 26.93 26.70 -4.37
N ILE A 26 27.60 25.97 -3.48
CA ILE A 26 26.94 25.19 -2.40
C ILE A 26 26.32 26.13 -1.35
N VAL A 27 27.02 27.20 -0.97
CA VAL A 27 26.49 28.19 -0.03
C VAL A 27 25.35 29.01 -0.65
N PHE A 28 25.44 29.40 -1.92
CA PHE A 28 24.35 30.10 -2.62
C PHE A 28 23.14 29.21 -2.86
N SER A 29 23.31 27.94 -3.23
CA SER A 29 22.17 27.01 -3.39
C SER A 29 21.51 26.68 -2.05
N GLY A 30 22.27 26.60 -0.96
CA GLY A 30 21.75 26.48 0.40
C GLY A 30 20.97 27.73 0.85
N LEU A 31 21.49 28.93 0.58
CA LEU A 31 20.82 30.20 0.89
C LEU A 31 19.57 30.46 0.05
N ILE A 32 19.59 30.13 -1.24
CA ILE A 32 18.40 30.21 -2.10
C ILE A 32 17.34 29.20 -1.65
N SER A 33 17.72 27.98 -1.27
CA SER A 33 16.78 26.99 -0.74
C SER A 33 16.17 27.42 0.60
N ALA A 34 16.97 28.03 1.49
CA ALA A 34 16.49 28.57 2.77
C ALA A 34 15.60 29.81 2.58
N LEU A 35 15.94 30.69 1.62
CA LEU A 35 15.13 31.86 1.26
C LEU A 35 13.82 31.46 0.58
N ILE A 36 13.80 30.42 -0.26
CA ILE A 36 12.55 29.85 -0.80
C ILE A 36 11.68 29.27 0.32
N TRP A 37 12.29 28.59 1.30
CA TRP A 37 11.56 28.02 2.44
C TRP A 37 11.01 29.11 3.37
N LEU A 38 11.75 30.20 3.57
CA LEU A 38 11.34 31.36 4.38
C LEU A 38 10.33 32.27 3.65
N ALA A 39 10.43 32.41 2.33
CA ALA A 39 9.52 33.22 1.52
C ALA A 39 8.17 32.52 1.24
N LEU A 40 8.15 31.17 1.21
CA LEU A 40 6.91 30.42 1.04
C LEU A 40 6.16 30.16 2.35
N GLY A 41 6.84 30.30 3.50
CA GLY A 41 6.29 30.02 4.82
C GLY A 41 5.82 28.56 4.97
N PRO A 42 5.58 28.08 6.21
CA PRO A 42 4.83 26.85 6.43
C PRO A 42 3.33 27.13 6.26
N ASN A 43 2.92 27.74 5.15
CA ASN A 43 1.52 28.05 4.91
C ASN A 43 0.91 27.06 3.94
N SER A 44 0.10 26.20 4.56
CA SER A 44 -1.10 25.62 3.98
C SER A 44 -0.89 24.98 2.62
N SER A 45 -0.57 23.68 2.64
CA SER A 45 -1.28 22.81 1.69
C SER A 45 -2.76 23.20 1.79
N PRO A 46 -3.44 23.57 0.68
CA PRO A 46 -4.85 23.90 0.76
C PRO A 46 -5.54 22.78 1.52
N ALA A 47 -6.34 23.13 2.52
CA ALA A 47 -7.17 22.18 3.21
C ALA A 47 -8.02 21.49 2.14
N PHE A 48 -7.61 20.29 1.75
CA PHE A 48 -8.33 19.49 0.79
C PHE A 48 -9.55 18.99 1.55
N TYR A 49 -10.68 19.64 1.33
CA TYR A 49 -11.96 19.11 1.74
C TYR A 49 -12.11 17.77 1.01
N PRO A 50 -12.24 16.65 1.73
CA PRO A 50 -12.59 15.39 1.09
C PRO A 50 -13.85 15.62 0.26
N PRO A 51 -13.98 15.00 -0.93
CA PRO A 51 -15.16 15.13 -1.75
C PRO A 51 -16.41 14.86 -0.91
N ASP A 52 -17.40 15.72 -1.11
CA ASP A 52 -18.68 15.74 -0.41
C ASP A 52 -19.25 14.31 -0.29
N LYS A 53 -19.47 13.84 0.95
CA LYS A 53 -19.93 12.47 1.29
C LYS A 53 -21.36 12.18 0.81
N THR A 54 -21.94 13.03 -0.04
CA THR A 54 -23.36 13.06 -0.39
C THR A 54 -23.70 12.41 -1.74
N LYS A 55 -22.74 11.82 -2.45
CA LYS A 55 -22.99 10.93 -3.61
C LYS A 55 -22.40 9.54 -3.37
N THR A 56 -22.95 8.82 -2.40
CA THR A 56 -22.43 7.53 -1.96
C THR A 56 -23.09 6.37 -2.69
N SER A 57 -22.67 6.11 -3.94
CA SER A 57 -22.58 4.71 -4.35
C SER A 57 -21.32 4.14 -3.71
N PHE A 58 -21.43 3.63 -2.47
CA PHE A 58 -20.30 2.95 -1.85
C PHE A 58 -19.95 1.73 -2.70
N LEU A 59 -18.73 1.71 -3.24
CA LEU A 59 -18.24 0.60 -4.06
C LEU A 59 -18.25 -0.71 -3.26
N TYR A 60 -18.02 -0.61 -1.95
CA TYR A 60 -17.85 -1.71 -1.02
C TYR A 60 -19.16 -2.22 -0.42
N ALA A 61 -19.26 -3.53 -0.21
CA ALA A 61 -20.43 -4.16 0.40
C ALA A 61 -20.48 -3.91 1.91
N ALA A 62 -21.70 -3.79 2.45
CA ALA A 62 -21.93 -3.72 3.90
C ALA A 62 -21.65 -5.07 4.60
N THR A 63 -21.85 -6.17 3.89
CA THR A 63 -21.60 -7.55 4.34
C THR A 63 -20.51 -8.17 3.50
N TYR A 64 -19.54 -8.82 4.14
CA TYR A 64 -18.39 -9.42 3.47
C TYR A 64 -18.09 -10.82 4.06
N PRO A 65 -17.67 -11.79 3.23
CA PRO A 65 -17.47 -11.67 1.78
C PRO A 65 -18.81 -11.55 1.04
N ALA A 66 -18.87 -10.65 0.05
CA ALA A 66 -20.11 -10.31 -0.65
C ALA A 66 -20.51 -11.35 -1.71
N ASN A 67 -19.53 -12.07 -2.26
CA ASN A 67 -19.74 -13.02 -3.33
C ASN A 67 -19.87 -14.46 -2.79
N GLU A 68 -20.86 -15.19 -3.29
CA GLU A 68 -21.25 -16.53 -2.83
C GLU A 68 -20.08 -17.54 -2.87
N LYS A 69 -19.18 -17.43 -3.85
CA LYS A 69 -18.00 -18.30 -3.93
C LYS A 69 -17.14 -18.19 -2.66
N PHE A 70 -16.87 -16.97 -2.21
CA PHE A 70 -16.04 -16.73 -1.02
C PHE A 70 -16.79 -17.03 0.27
N GLN A 71 -18.10 -16.87 0.30
CA GLN A 71 -18.94 -17.33 1.42
C GLN A 71 -18.83 -18.85 1.59
N LYS A 72 -18.94 -19.61 0.49
CA LYS A 72 -18.75 -21.07 0.50
C LYS A 72 -17.34 -21.46 0.96
N GLU A 73 -16.31 -20.76 0.49
CA GLU A 73 -14.93 -20.99 0.93
C GLU A 73 -14.76 -20.71 2.42
N LEU A 74 -15.31 -19.61 2.95
CA LEU A 74 -15.29 -19.31 4.39
C LEU A 74 -15.94 -20.42 5.22
N VAL A 75 -17.10 -20.92 4.81
CA VAL A 75 -17.76 -22.05 5.48
C VAL A 75 -16.88 -23.30 5.46
N GLN A 76 -16.20 -23.58 4.34
CA GLN A 76 -15.27 -24.71 4.26
C GLN A 76 -14.06 -24.55 5.19
N LEU A 77 -13.50 -23.36 5.32
CA LEU A 77 -12.41 -23.06 6.24
C LEU A 77 -12.80 -23.32 7.70
N LYS A 78 -14.02 -22.92 8.08
CA LYS A 78 -14.59 -23.16 9.41
C LYS A 78 -14.83 -24.65 9.65
N ASN A 79 -15.47 -25.33 8.71
CA ASN A 79 -15.82 -26.75 8.84
C ASN A 79 -14.60 -27.67 8.96
N ARG A 80 -13.47 -27.32 8.33
CA ARG A 80 -12.22 -28.10 8.41
C ARG A 80 -11.30 -27.67 9.56
N GLY A 81 -11.73 -26.72 10.40
CA GLY A 81 -10.96 -26.23 11.54
C GLY A 81 -9.77 -25.32 11.18
N SER A 82 -9.68 -24.80 9.95
CA SER A 82 -8.62 -23.85 9.59
C SER A 82 -8.85 -22.43 10.09
N LEU A 83 -10.09 -22.11 10.47
CA LEU A 83 -10.48 -20.85 11.09
C LEU A 83 -11.45 -21.16 12.24
N SER A 84 -11.05 -20.87 13.47
CA SER A 84 -11.93 -21.02 14.62
C SER A 84 -12.89 -19.83 14.73
N GLU A 85 -14.05 -20.03 15.36
CA GLU A 85 -15.00 -18.94 15.62
C GLU A 85 -14.39 -17.83 16.48
N LYS A 86 -13.53 -18.21 17.44
CA LYS A 86 -12.82 -17.26 18.29
C LYS A 86 -11.88 -16.38 17.47
N ASP A 87 -11.09 -16.97 16.58
CA ASP A 87 -10.14 -16.22 15.75
C ASP A 87 -10.87 -15.31 14.76
N GLU A 88 -11.97 -15.79 14.15
CA GLU A 88 -12.81 -14.98 13.26
C GLU A 88 -13.38 -13.75 13.99
N LEU A 89 -13.91 -13.93 15.21
CA LEU A 89 -14.42 -12.84 16.05
C LEU A 89 -13.33 -11.85 16.44
N GLU A 90 -12.14 -12.32 16.79
CA GLU A 90 -11.01 -11.46 17.16
C GLU A 90 -10.47 -10.66 15.95
N ILE A 91 -10.42 -11.29 14.77
CA ILE A 91 -10.13 -10.63 13.50
C ILE A 91 -11.17 -9.54 13.23
N GLN A 92 -12.45 -9.88 13.31
CA GLN A 92 -13.55 -8.96 13.03
C GLN A 92 -13.54 -7.75 13.98
N SER A 93 -13.34 -7.98 15.28
CA SER A 93 -13.27 -6.92 16.30
C SER A 93 -12.10 -5.96 16.04
N SER A 94 -10.90 -6.53 15.82
CA SER A 94 -9.69 -5.74 15.53
C SER A 94 -9.81 -4.96 14.23
N LEU A 95 -10.48 -5.55 13.23
CA LEU A 95 -10.71 -4.97 11.92
C LEU A 95 -11.65 -3.76 12.01
N LEU A 96 -12.78 -3.89 12.71
CA LEU A 96 -13.72 -2.79 12.88
C LEU A 96 -13.08 -1.61 13.60
N ALA A 97 -12.31 -1.86 14.66
CA ALA A 97 -11.57 -0.80 15.36
C ALA A 97 -10.53 -0.12 14.44
N SER A 98 -9.78 -0.90 13.65
CA SER A 98 -8.75 -0.35 12.75
C SER A 98 -9.34 0.42 11.57
N THR A 99 -10.46 -0.05 11.03
CA THR A 99 -11.11 0.51 9.84
C THR A 99 -11.82 1.83 10.15
N ASP A 100 -12.50 1.90 11.30
CA ASP A 100 -13.08 3.14 11.82
C ASP A 100 -12.00 4.21 12.02
N PHE A 101 -10.87 3.85 12.65
CA PHE A 101 -9.79 4.80 12.92
C PHE A 101 -9.08 5.32 11.66
N LEU A 102 -8.91 4.47 10.64
CA LEU A 102 -8.11 4.77 9.45
C LEU A 102 -8.93 5.15 8.21
N ASP A 103 -10.26 5.16 8.31
CA ASP A 103 -11.18 5.37 7.18
C ASP A 103 -11.00 4.31 6.07
N ILE A 104 -10.65 3.08 6.43
CA ILE A 104 -10.49 1.96 5.49
C ILE A 104 -11.86 1.29 5.30
N PRO A 105 -12.32 1.01 4.07
CA PRO A 105 -13.53 0.21 3.86
C PRO A 105 -13.39 -1.17 4.53
N PRO A 106 -14.27 -1.55 5.48
CA PRO A 106 -14.12 -2.80 6.24
C PRO A 106 -14.07 -4.05 5.35
N ALA A 107 -14.95 -4.09 4.33
CA ALA A 107 -14.97 -5.18 3.35
C ALA A 107 -13.65 -5.35 2.60
N LEU A 108 -12.95 -4.25 2.31
CA LEU A 108 -11.65 -4.30 1.63
C LEU A 108 -10.60 -4.94 2.52
N LEU A 109 -10.46 -4.48 3.77
CA LEU A 109 -9.45 -5.01 4.66
C LEU A 109 -9.71 -6.49 4.95
N TRP A 110 -10.95 -6.88 5.20
CA TRP A 110 -11.30 -8.27 5.48
C TRP A 110 -10.95 -9.16 4.28
N CYS A 111 -11.36 -8.76 3.07
CA CYS A 111 -11.11 -9.52 1.85
C CYS A 111 -9.64 -9.54 1.44
N LEU A 112 -8.87 -8.51 1.81
CA LEU A 112 -7.43 -8.53 1.67
C LEU A 112 -6.81 -9.59 2.58
N LEU A 113 -7.13 -9.61 3.87
CA LEU A 113 -6.63 -10.63 4.80
C LEU A 113 -7.07 -12.05 4.38
N PHE A 114 -8.30 -12.19 3.88
CA PHE A 114 -8.79 -13.45 3.32
C PHE A 114 -8.00 -13.89 2.08
N GLN A 115 -7.72 -12.98 1.15
CA GLN A 115 -6.93 -13.29 -0.05
C GLN A 115 -5.48 -13.66 0.28
N GLU A 116 -4.88 -13.00 1.27
CA GLU A 116 -3.49 -13.22 1.66
C GLU A 116 -3.32 -14.55 2.41
N SER A 117 -4.09 -14.81 3.45
CA SER A 117 -3.87 -15.96 4.35
C SER A 117 -5.09 -16.86 4.59
N ARG A 118 -6.23 -16.56 3.97
CA ARG A 118 -7.52 -17.23 4.27
C ARG A 118 -7.85 -17.10 5.76
N LEU A 119 -7.49 -15.94 6.31
CA LEU A 119 -7.65 -15.58 7.72
C LEU A 119 -6.82 -16.44 8.70
N ASN A 120 -5.83 -17.20 8.20
CA ASN A 120 -4.91 -17.94 9.05
C ASN A 120 -3.80 -17.00 9.57
N HIS A 121 -3.92 -16.59 10.83
CA HIS A 121 -2.93 -15.71 11.45
C HIS A 121 -1.57 -16.39 11.70
N LEU A 122 -1.50 -17.73 11.62
CA LEU A 122 -0.28 -18.53 11.75
C LEU A 122 0.28 -18.97 10.39
N GLU A 123 -0.23 -18.45 9.28
CA GLU A 123 0.22 -18.82 7.94
C GLU A 123 1.73 -18.61 7.79
N GLY A 124 2.43 -19.61 7.24
CA GLY A 124 3.87 -19.54 7.05
C GLY A 124 4.70 -19.62 8.33
N ILE A 125 4.12 -19.95 9.50
CA ILE A 125 4.85 -20.00 10.77
C ILE A 125 6.10 -20.89 10.74
N ASP A 126 6.11 -21.94 9.93
CA ASP A 126 7.26 -22.85 9.78
C ASP A 126 8.17 -22.50 8.59
N SER A 127 7.79 -21.52 7.77
CA SER A 127 8.53 -21.15 6.56
C SER A 127 9.64 -20.14 6.84
N GLU A 128 10.85 -20.40 6.36
CA GLU A 128 12.01 -19.54 6.64
C GLU A 128 12.12 -18.32 5.71
N ASN A 129 11.51 -18.38 4.51
CA ASN A 129 11.69 -17.38 3.45
C ASN A 129 10.39 -16.90 2.81
N SER A 130 9.23 -17.14 3.44
CA SER A 130 7.93 -16.74 2.90
C SER A 130 7.41 -15.45 3.55
N ALA A 131 6.36 -14.91 2.95
CA ALA A 131 5.46 -14.03 3.64
C ALA A 131 4.79 -14.75 4.84
N LEU A 132 4.55 -14.02 5.93
CA LEU A 132 4.15 -14.59 7.22
C LEU A 132 2.84 -14.01 7.74
N GLY A 133 2.07 -14.83 8.45
CA GLY A 133 0.90 -14.46 9.22
C GLY A 133 -0.28 -13.94 8.41
N LEU A 134 -1.22 -13.30 9.12
CA LEU A 134 -2.54 -12.93 8.60
C LEU A 134 -2.47 -12.04 7.35
N GLY A 135 -1.62 -11.01 7.38
CA GLY A 135 -1.43 -10.10 6.25
C GLY A 135 -0.29 -10.48 5.31
N GLN A 136 0.31 -11.67 5.45
CA GLN A 136 1.42 -12.15 4.62
C GLN A 136 2.57 -11.13 4.51
N PHE A 137 3.13 -10.76 5.65
CA PHE A 137 4.22 -9.78 5.70
C PHE A 137 5.55 -10.37 5.27
N SER A 138 6.22 -9.64 4.37
CA SER A 138 7.63 -9.83 4.04
C SER A 138 8.54 -9.07 5.02
N GLN A 139 9.85 -9.33 4.98
CA GLN A 139 10.84 -8.55 5.72
C GLN A 139 10.74 -7.04 5.45
N PHE A 140 10.45 -6.63 4.20
CA PHE A 140 10.24 -5.23 3.86
C PHE A 140 8.99 -4.64 4.53
N SER A 141 7.93 -5.44 4.64
CA SER A 141 6.69 -5.03 5.32
C SER A 141 6.95 -4.80 6.80
N PHE A 142 7.69 -5.71 7.45
CA PHE A 142 8.16 -5.52 8.84
C PHE A 142 9.05 -4.29 9.00
N PHE A 143 9.95 -4.04 8.06
CA PHE A 143 10.78 -2.83 8.12
C PHE A 143 9.90 -1.57 8.06
N GLU A 144 8.95 -1.51 7.14
CA GLU A 144 8.07 -0.35 6.96
C GLU A 144 7.18 -0.10 8.18
N ILE A 145 6.55 -1.14 8.73
CA ILE A 145 5.71 -0.99 9.92
C ILE A 145 6.50 -0.69 11.20
N ASN A 146 7.80 -0.95 11.25
CA ASN A 146 8.58 -0.58 12.44
C ASN A 146 9.23 0.80 12.32
N HIS A 147 9.56 1.24 11.11
CA HIS A 147 10.42 2.43 10.92
C HIS A 147 9.80 3.54 10.07
N GLN A 148 8.72 3.27 9.32
CA GLN A 148 8.17 4.22 8.35
C GLN A 148 6.65 4.44 8.48
N GLN A 149 6.03 4.03 9.59
CA GLN A 149 4.58 4.16 9.77
C GLN A 149 4.09 5.60 9.64
N SER A 150 4.78 6.55 10.25
CA SER A 150 4.36 7.96 10.24
C SER A 150 4.77 8.71 8.97
N ARG A 151 5.45 8.05 8.02
CA ARG A 151 5.96 8.69 6.80
C ARG A 151 4.84 9.28 5.95
N TYR A 152 3.68 8.63 5.92
CA TYR A 152 2.55 9.02 5.08
C TYR A 152 1.34 9.51 5.89
N ARG A 153 1.15 9.04 7.13
CA ARG A 153 0.13 9.55 8.06
C ARG A 153 0.66 9.51 9.51
N PRO A 154 0.84 10.66 10.18
CA PRO A 154 1.36 10.71 11.55
C PRO A 154 0.51 9.95 12.59
N THR A 155 -0.78 9.74 12.30
CA THR A 155 -1.74 9.12 13.23
C THR A 155 -1.63 7.60 13.33
N ASN A 156 -0.80 6.94 12.51
CA ASN A 156 -0.65 5.48 12.56
C ASN A 156 -0.14 4.95 13.92
N ILE A 157 0.72 5.71 14.60
CA ILE A 157 1.17 5.34 15.96
C ILE A 157 0.04 5.44 16.99
N ASN A 158 -0.88 6.38 16.80
CA ASN A 158 -2.02 6.57 17.70
C ASN A 158 -2.96 5.37 17.65
N LEU A 159 -3.12 4.73 16.48
CA LEU A 159 -3.88 3.49 16.38
C LEU A 159 -3.24 2.36 17.19
N ILE A 160 -1.92 2.22 17.15
CA ILE A 160 -1.22 1.20 17.95
C ILE A 160 -1.44 1.46 19.44
N ILE A 161 -1.23 2.70 19.88
CA ILE A 161 -1.42 3.07 21.27
C ILE A 161 -2.88 2.89 21.70
N SER A 162 -3.86 3.24 20.85
CA SER A 162 -5.27 3.07 21.19
C SER A 162 -5.68 1.60 21.27
N MET A 163 -5.13 0.74 20.42
CA MET A 163 -5.44 -0.69 20.39
C MET A 163 -4.77 -1.49 21.52
N PHE A 164 -3.54 -1.11 21.90
CA PHE A 164 -2.73 -1.89 22.84
C PHE A 164 -2.43 -1.18 24.16
N GLY A 165 -2.89 0.06 24.33
CA GLY A 165 -2.58 0.92 25.49
C GLY A 165 -1.14 1.44 25.52
N ARG A 166 -0.29 1.03 24.58
CA ARG A 166 1.13 1.41 24.48
C ARG A 166 1.67 1.14 23.08
N ASP A 167 2.86 1.65 22.80
CA ASP A 167 3.62 1.23 21.62
C ASP A 167 4.18 -0.19 21.82
N VAL A 168 3.78 -1.12 20.96
CA VAL A 168 4.17 -2.54 21.02
C VAL A 168 5.29 -2.89 20.05
N ARG A 169 5.88 -1.90 19.39
CA ARG A 169 7.01 -2.11 18.48
C ARG A 169 8.31 -2.41 19.26
N PRO A 170 9.27 -3.15 18.66
CA PRO A 170 9.23 -3.68 17.30
C PRO A 170 8.29 -4.89 17.16
N ILE A 171 7.44 -4.83 16.14
CA ILE A 171 6.56 -5.94 15.73
C ILE A 171 7.37 -6.89 14.87
N ALA A 172 7.36 -8.18 15.21
CA ALA A 172 8.10 -9.22 14.50
C ALA A 172 7.34 -10.54 14.51
N ALA A 173 7.72 -11.48 13.64
CA ALA A 173 7.17 -12.84 13.61
C ALA A 173 7.69 -13.70 14.78
N LYS A 174 7.17 -13.49 16.00
CA LYS A 174 7.63 -14.16 17.23
C LYS A 174 6.97 -15.53 17.40
N ARG A 175 7.57 -16.57 16.81
CA ARG A 175 7.03 -17.96 16.85
C ARG A 175 6.90 -18.54 18.26
N LYS A 176 7.81 -18.18 19.17
CA LYS A 176 7.84 -18.70 20.56
C LYS A 176 6.87 -17.97 21.50
N ASP A 177 6.35 -16.82 21.08
CA ASP A 177 5.49 -15.95 21.88
C ASP A 177 4.40 -15.36 20.98
N ILE A 178 3.54 -16.24 20.47
CA ILE A 178 2.53 -15.88 19.46
C ILE A 178 1.46 -14.92 20.01
N LEU A 179 1.23 -14.93 21.33
CA LEU A 179 0.23 -14.10 21.99
C LEU A 179 0.77 -12.71 22.38
N SER A 180 2.07 -12.47 22.25
CA SER A 180 2.67 -11.17 22.52
C SER A 180 1.99 -10.07 21.68
N PRO A 181 1.66 -8.91 22.27
CA PRO A 181 1.20 -7.75 21.49
C PRO A 181 2.21 -7.26 20.44
N SER A 182 3.48 -7.67 20.58
CA SER A 182 4.56 -7.40 19.63
C SER A 182 4.81 -8.52 18.62
N SER A 183 4.03 -9.61 18.71
CA SER A 183 4.10 -10.73 17.76
C SER A 183 3.13 -10.49 16.62
N TYR A 184 3.62 -10.61 15.39
CA TYR A 184 2.77 -10.57 14.21
C TYR A 184 1.88 -11.80 14.06
N TYR A 185 2.10 -12.84 14.88
CA TYR A 185 1.16 -13.94 15.01
C TYR A 185 0.01 -13.64 15.98
N SER A 186 0.06 -12.54 16.75
CA SER A 186 -1.10 -12.09 17.51
C SER A 186 -2.11 -11.47 16.56
N ILE A 187 -3.37 -11.93 16.61
CA ILE A 187 -4.43 -11.49 15.67
C ILE A 187 -4.59 -9.97 15.67
N PRO A 188 -4.76 -9.27 16.81
CA PRO A 188 -4.93 -7.82 16.81
C PRO A 188 -3.71 -7.11 16.21
N THR A 189 -2.51 -7.56 16.54
CA THR A 189 -1.25 -7.01 16.01
C THR A 189 -1.16 -7.18 14.51
N ALA A 190 -1.54 -8.35 13.99
CA ALA A 190 -1.52 -8.64 12.56
C ALA A 190 -2.54 -7.79 11.79
N VAL A 191 -3.76 -7.66 12.30
CA VAL A 191 -4.82 -6.83 11.70
C VAL A 191 -4.42 -5.36 11.68
N VAL A 192 -4.02 -4.80 12.83
CA VAL A 192 -3.61 -3.38 12.95
C VAL A 192 -2.42 -3.07 12.04
N SER A 193 -1.42 -3.95 12.03
CA SER A 193 -0.23 -3.78 11.18
C SER A 193 -0.59 -3.80 9.69
N SER A 194 -1.46 -4.74 9.27
CA SER A 194 -1.94 -4.83 7.90
C SER A 194 -2.76 -3.60 7.49
N ALA A 195 -3.62 -3.10 8.39
CA ALA A 195 -4.40 -1.89 8.20
C ALA A 195 -3.50 -0.66 8.00
N ILE A 196 -2.49 -0.48 8.87
CA ILE A 196 -1.50 0.60 8.77
C ILE A 196 -0.72 0.51 7.45
N TYR A 197 -0.26 -0.69 7.08
CA TYR A 197 0.50 -0.90 5.86
C TYR A 197 -0.35 -0.61 4.60
N LEU A 198 -1.62 -1.05 4.58
CA LEU A 198 -2.57 -0.72 3.51
C LEU A 198 -2.84 0.80 3.44
N ASN A 199 -3.08 1.44 4.59
CA ASN A 199 -3.32 2.88 4.68
C ASN A 199 -2.10 3.69 4.18
N ASN A 200 -0.87 3.24 4.45
CA ASN A 200 0.33 3.87 3.88
C ASN A 200 0.32 3.86 2.36
N ARG A 201 -0.12 2.76 1.73
CA ARG A 201 -0.24 2.69 0.26
C ARG A 201 -1.26 3.68 -0.27
N TYR A 202 -2.41 3.81 0.40
CA TYR A 202 -3.43 4.78 0.05
C TYR A 202 -2.93 6.22 0.09
N HIS A 203 -2.28 6.61 1.19
CA HIS A 203 -1.76 7.98 1.34
C HIS A 203 -0.59 8.25 0.39
N GLN A 204 0.27 7.28 0.15
CA GLN A 204 1.35 7.43 -0.83
C GLN A 204 0.80 7.67 -2.24
N LEU A 205 -0.21 6.89 -2.66
CA LEU A 205 -0.85 7.06 -3.97
C LEU A 205 -1.65 8.37 -4.06
N THR A 206 -2.34 8.75 -2.98
CA THR A 206 -3.06 10.02 -2.84
C THR A 206 -2.14 11.21 -3.07
N GLN A 207 -1.02 11.28 -2.34
CA GLN A 207 -0.05 12.36 -2.46
C GLN A 207 0.50 12.50 -3.89
N ILE A 208 0.69 11.37 -4.60
CA ILE A 208 1.14 11.37 -5.99
C ILE A 208 0.10 11.98 -6.93
N LEU A 209 -1.19 11.64 -6.76
CA LEU A 209 -2.27 12.18 -7.60
C LEU A 209 -2.51 13.66 -7.31
N ILE A 210 -2.51 14.06 -6.03
CA ILE A 210 -2.61 15.47 -5.61
C ILE A 210 -1.47 16.30 -6.20
N LYS A 211 -0.22 15.83 -6.08
CA LYS A 211 0.94 16.54 -6.63
C LYS A 211 0.86 16.71 -8.15
N ARG A 212 0.14 15.83 -8.84
CA ARG A 212 -0.09 15.90 -10.30
C ARG A 212 -1.35 16.67 -10.69
N GLY A 213 -2.15 17.15 -9.72
CA GLY A 213 -3.42 17.80 -9.99
C GLY A 213 -4.45 16.88 -10.65
N ILE A 214 -4.44 15.59 -10.31
CA ILE A 214 -5.33 14.58 -10.90
C ILE A 214 -6.41 14.21 -9.89
N GLU A 215 -7.66 14.51 -10.25
CA GLU A 215 -8.83 14.06 -9.50
C GLU A 215 -8.97 12.54 -9.59
N TYR A 216 -9.46 11.93 -8.51
CA TYR A 216 -9.59 10.48 -8.38
C TYR A 216 -10.79 10.11 -7.51
N HIS A 217 -11.31 8.90 -7.73
CA HIS A 217 -12.36 8.33 -6.89
C HIS A 217 -11.73 7.64 -5.66
N PRO A 218 -12.06 8.03 -4.42
CA PRO A 218 -11.46 7.46 -3.21
C PRO A 218 -11.57 5.93 -3.11
N ASP A 219 -12.76 5.36 -3.38
CA ASP A 219 -12.92 3.90 -3.35
C ASP A 219 -12.07 3.16 -4.38
N LEU A 220 -11.84 3.72 -5.57
CA LEU A 220 -10.96 3.09 -6.56
C LEU A 220 -9.49 3.19 -6.12
N LEU A 221 -9.12 4.29 -5.45
CA LEU A 221 -7.78 4.43 -4.91
C LEU A 221 -7.47 3.40 -3.82
N TRP A 222 -8.47 3.01 -3.03
CA TRP A 222 -8.36 1.89 -2.09
C TRP A 222 -8.10 0.55 -2.79
N LEU A 223 -8.73 0.28 -3.94
CA LEU A 223 -8.39 -0.90 -4.75
C LEU A 223 -6.96 -0.86 -5.30
N PHE A 224 -6.50 0.30 -5.78
CA PHE A 224 -5.08 0.48 -6.13
C PHE A 224 -4.14 0.30 -4.94
N SER A 225 -4.59 0.65 -3.74
CA SER A 225 -3.82 0.46 -2.51
C SER A 225 -3.67 -1.02 -2.17
N ALA A 226 -4.71 -1.83 -2.38
CA ALA A 226 -4.63 -3.29 -2.26
C ALA A 226 -3.70 -3.90 -3.33
N MET A 227 -3.72 -3.40 -4.57
CA MET A 227 -2.72 -3.78 -5.58
C MET A 227 -1.29 -3.47 -5.14
N ALA A 228 -1.09 -2.28 -4.57
CA ALA A 228 0.20 -1.84 -4.04
C ALA A 228 0.60 -2.57 -2.75
N TYR A 229 -0.34 -3.11 -1.99
CA TYR A 229 -0.07 -4.00 -0.86
C TYR A 229 0.65 -5.27 -1.35
N ASN A 230 0.14 -5.89 -2.43
CA ASN A 230 0.68 -7.14 -2.97
C ASN A 230 2.01 -6.96 -3.75
N LYS A 231 2.09 -6.02 -4.71
CA LYS A 231 3.31 -5.82 -5.55
C LYS A 231 4.03 -4.48 -5.37
N GLY A 232 3.71 -3.75 -4.32
CA GLY A 232 4.32 -2.45 -4.04
C GLY A 232 3.78 -1.33 -4.91
N THR A 233 3.87 -0.10 -4.38
CA THR A 233 3.39 1.13 -5.04
C THR A 233 3.99 1.32 -6.43
N ARG A 234 5.26 0.95 -6.63
CA ARG A 234 5.95 1.10 -7.92
C ARG A 234 5.25 0.35 -9.06
N SER A 235 4.65 -0.81 -8.77
CA SER A 235 3.90 -1.61 -9.75
C SER A 235 2.60 -0.93 -10.19
N VAL A 236 1.93 -0.23 -9.28
CA VAL A 236 0.75 0.60 -9.61
C VAL A 236 1.16 1.81 -10.43
N LEU A 237 2.25 2.49 -10.06
CA LEU A 237 2.75 3.65 -10.79
C LEU A 237 3.20 3.30 -12.21
N THR A 238 3.80 2.12 -12.43
CA THR A 238 4.16 1.70 -13.79
C THR A 238 2.93 1.45 -14.64
N LEU A 239 1.86 0.89 -14.08
CA LEU A 239 0.57 0.75 -14.76
C LEU A 239 0.01 2.13 -15.15
N TRP A 240 -0.11 3.05 -14.19
CA TRP A 240 -0.61 4.40 -14.45
C TRP A 240 0.19 5.12 -15.53
N ASN A 241 1.53 5.09 -15.43
CA ASN A 241 2.41 5.70 -16.41
C ASN A 241 2.33 4.99 -17.77
N ASN A 242 1.98 3.70 -17.82
CA ASN A 242 1.80 2.99 -19.07
C ASN A 242 0.49 3.37 -19.75
N VAL A 243 -0.63 3.39 -19.03
CA VAL A 243 -1.92 3.87 -19.54
C VAL A 243 -1.83 5.32 -20.01
N GLN A 244 -1.21 6.20 -19.22
CA GLN A 244 -1.01 7.60 -19.61
C GLN A 244 -0.17 7.73 -20.89
N LYS A 245 0.91 6.94 -21.02
CA LYS A 245 1.80 6.99 -22.19
C LYS A 245 1.15 6.41 -23.46
N GLN A 246 0.42 5.29 -23.32
CA GLN A 246 -0.16 4.58 -24.46
C GLN A 246 -1.51 5.17 -24.89
N ASN A 247 -2.28 5.73 -23.96
CA ASN A 247 -3.69 6.09 -24.20
C ASN A 247 -4.03 7.54 -23.82
N GLY A 248 -3.07 8.31 -23.29
CA GLY A 248 -3.23 9.72 -22.96
C GLY A 248 -3.80 9.99 -21.56
N SER A 249 -3.84 11.28 -21.20
CA SER A 249 -4.25 11.76 -19.87
C SER A 249 -5.70 11.41 -19.54
N GLU A 250 -6.61 11.54 -20.50
CA GLU A 250 -8.04 11.25 -20.29
C GLU A 250 -8.29 9.79 -19.94
N ARG A 251 -7.54 8.86 -20.54
CA ARG A 251 -7.63 7.43 -20.23
C ARG A 251 -7.05 7.09 -18.87
N PHE A 252 -6.03 7.83 -18.42
CA PHE A 252 -5.55 7.73 -17.05
C PHE A 252 -6.58 8.28 -16.04
N LYS A 253 -7.21 9.42 -16.32
CA LYS A 253 -8.30 9.94 -15.47
C LYS A 253 -9.45 8.94 -15.36
N LEU A 254 -9.85 8.33 -16.47
CA LEU A 254 -10.85 7.25 -16.46
C LEU A 254 -10.42 6.07 -15.59
N LEU A 255 -9.15 5.66 -15.65
CA LEU A 255 -8.61 4.57 -14.84
C LEU A 255 -8.74 4.81 -13.33
N VAL A 256 -8.58 6.04 -12.86
CA VAL A 256 -8.64 6.38 -11.42
C VAL A 256 -10.02 6.87 -10.97
N ASN A 257 -10.99 7.00 -11.88
CA ASN A 257 -12.34 7.50 -11.58
C ASN A 257 -13.49 6.58 -11.98
N ASN A 258 -13.26 5.59 -12.86
CA ASN A 258 -14.30 4.72 -13.39
C ASN A 258 -14.00 3.24 -13.11
N TYR A 259 -14.88 2.58 -12.33
CA TYR A 259 -14.70 1.19 -11.92
C TYR A 259 -14.63 0.21 -13.11
N GLU A 260 -15.49 0.39 -14.12
CA GLU A 260 -15.51 -0.50 -15.28
C GLU A 260 -14.20 -0.42 -16.08
N TYR A 261 -13.68 0.80 -16.26
CA TYR A 261 -12.39 1.00 -16.89
C TYR A 261 -11.25 0.42 -16.04
N PHE A 262 -11.27 0.65 -14.72
CA PHE A 262 -10.35 0.02 -13.77
C PHE A 262 -10.33 -1.50 -13.90
N ARG A 263 -11.51 -2.14 -13.85
CA ARG A 263 -11.68 -3.59 -13.92
C ARG A 263 -11.13 -4.14 -15.24
N LYS A 264 -11.47 -3.50 -16.36
CA LYS A 264 -10.96 -3.90 -17.69
C LYS A 264 -9.44 -3.77 -17.77
N THR A 265 -8.88 -2.64 -17.34
CA THR A 265 -7.44 -2.38 -17.36
C THR A 265 -6.65 -3.35 -16.47
N THR A 266 -7.14 -3.63 -15.25
CA THR A 266 -6.46 -4.51 -14.30
C THR A 266 -6.67 -6.00 -14.59
N SER A 267 -7.59 -6.35 -15.50
CA SER A 267 -7.76 -7.71 -16.01
C SER A 267 -6.91 -7.97 -17.27
N ASP A 268 -6.41 -6.94 -17.93
CA ASP A 268 -5.56 -7.06 -19.12
C ASP A 268 -4.14 -7.48 -18.72
N SER A 269 -3.90 -8.80 -18.76
CA SER A 269 -2.60 -9.38 -18.42
C SER A 269 -1.47 -8.93 -19.35
N LEU A 270 -1.75 -8.59 -20.61
CA LEU A 270 -0.73 -8.11 -21.54
C LEU A 270 -0.31 -6.70 -21.15
N LEU A 271 -1.27 -5.82 -20.90
CA LEU A 271 -1.01 -4.45 -20.45
C LEU A 271 -0.29 -4.43 -19.10
N LEU A 272 -0.70 -5.26 -18.15
CA LEU A 272 -0.03 -5.39 -16.85
C LEU A 272 1.42 -5.87 -17.02
N THR A 273 1.65 -6.90 -17.84
CA THR A 273 3.00 -7.40 -18.13
C THR A 273 3.88 -6.30 -18.73
N GLN A 274 3.40 -5.59 -19.75
CA GLN A 274 4.12 -4.48 -20.38
C GLN A 274 4.45 -3.36 -19.36
N SER A 275 3.51 -3.06 -18.46
CA SER A 275 3.70 -2.07 -17.41
C SER A 275 4.81 -2.50 -16.44
N LEU A 276 4.79 -3.76 -16.00
CA LEU A 276 5.72 -4.31 -15.02
C LEU A 276 7.14 -4.54 -15.56
N LYS A 277 7.30 -4.75 -16.87
CA LYS A 277 8.62 -4.87 -17.54
C LYS A 277 9.53 -3.66 -17.35
N ARG A 278 8.99 -2.51 -16.92
CA ARG A 278 9.80 -1.32 -16.58
C ARG A 278 10.61 -1.47 -15.30
N ILE A 279 10.28 -2.45 -14.46
CA ILE A 279 10.87 -2.61 -13.12
C ILE A 279 11.26 -4.05 -12.81
N TRP A 280 10.78 -5.02 -13.59
CA TRP A 280 11.07 -6.44 -13.48
C TRP A 280 11.52 -7.00 -14.83
N ASP A 281 12.31 -8.07 -14.82
CA ASP A 281 12.59 -8.86 -16.01
C ASP A 281 11.32 -9.50 -16.59
N GLU A 282 11.39 -9.99 -17.83
CA GLU A 282 10.24 -10.56 -18.56
C GLU A 282 9.49 -11.64 -17.76
N THR A 283 10.25 -12.57 -17.20
CA THR A 283 9.71 -13.74 -16.51
C THR A 283 8.97 -13.32 -15.24
N LYS A 284 9.58 -12.44 -14.43
CA LYS A 284 8.93 -11.89 -13.24
C LYS A 284 7.74 -11.00 -13.59
N ALA A 285 7.85 -10.16 -14.62
CA ALA A 285 6.76 -9.29 -15.04
C ALA A 285 5.52 -10.08 -15.46
N ARG A 286 5.69 -11.20 -16.17
CA ARG A 286 4.58 -12.11 -16.53
C ARG A 286 3.99 -12.83 -15.33
N SER A 287 4.82 -13.27 -14.39
CA SER A 287 4.34 -13.94 -13.18
C SER A 287 3.55 -12.97 -12.30
N TYR A 288 4.13 -11.80 -12.02
CA TYR A 288 3.52 -10.78 -11.18
C TYR A 288 2.29 -10.14 -11.82
N SER A 289 2.21 -10.02 -13.14
CA SER A 289 1.00 -9.52 -13.80
C SER A 289 -0.18 -10.46 -13.61
N ARG A 290 0.03 -11.78 -13.74
CA ARG A 290 -0.99 -12.80 -13.47
C ARG A 290 -1.44 -12.77 -12.03
N GLU A 291 -0.49 -12.75 -11.09
CA GLU A 291 -0.80 -12.69 -9.67
C GLU A 291 -1.59 -11.42 -9.32
N LEU A 292 -1.15 -10.26 -9.81
CA LEU A 292 -1.81 -8.98 -9.57
C LEU A 292 -3.23 -8.95 -10.14
N ALA A 293 -3.44 -9.48 -11.35
CA ALA A 293 -4.77 -9.59 -11.95
C ALA A 293 -5.68 -10.49 -11.10
N ILE A 294 -5.18 -11.64 -10.64
CA ILE A 294 -5.92 -12.58 -9.78
C ILE A 294 -6.25 -11.93 -8.44
N HIS A 295 -5.28 -11.33 -7.75
CA HIS A 295 -5.48 -10.66 -6.46
C HIS A 295 -6.49 -9.53 -6.59
N THR A 296 -6.34 -8.66 -7.59
CA THR A 296 -7.27 -7.53 -7.82
C THR A 296 -8.69 -8.02 -8.07
N ARG A 297 -8.85 -9.04 -8.91
CA ARG A 297 -10.16 -9.64 -9.19
C ARG A 297 -10.77 -10.29 -7.95
N ASN A 298 -9.99 -11.07 -7.19
CA ASN A 298 -10.50 -11.77 -6.02
C ASN A 298 -10.90 -10.80 -4.92
N ILE A 299 -10.06 -9.80 -4.60
CA ILE A 299 -10.37 -8.76 -3.63
C ILE A 299 -11.61 -7.98 -4.05
N SER A 300 -11.69 -7.57 -5.32
CA SER A 300 -12.87 -6.86 -5.84
C SER A 300 -14.13 -7.73 -5.74
N SER A 301 -14.05 -8.99 -6.15
CA SER A 301 -15.20 -9.91 -6.10
C SER A 301 -15.64 -10.17 -4.65
N CYS A 302 -14.70 -10.23 -3.71
CA CYS A 302 -14.99 -10.45 -2.30
C CYS A 302 -15.57 -9.20 -1.63
N ALA A 303 -15.02 -8.01 -1.92
CA ALA A 303 -15.27 -6.80 -1.14
C ALA A 303 -16.36 -5.89 -1.70
N LEU A 304 -16.61 -5.93 -3.02
CA LEU A 304 -17.50 -4.97 -3.65
C LEU A 304 -18.97 -5.37 -3.55
N SER A 305 -19.84 -4.36 -3.51
CA SER A 305 -21.29 -4.54 -3.53
C SER A 305 -21.72 -5.39 -4.74
N PRO A 306 -22.73 -6.27 -4.60
CA PRO A 306 -23.23 -7.10 -5.70
C PRO A 306 -23.56 -6.34 -6.98
N LEU A 307 -23.91 -5.05 -6.88
CA LEU A 307 -24.16 -4.16 -8.03
C LEU A 307 -22.96 -3.99 -8.98
N TYR A 308 -21.74 -4.18 -8.45
CA TYR A 308 -20.48 -4.06 -9.20
C TYR A 308 -19.84 -5.43 -9.48
N GLN A 309 -20.50 -6.52 -9.10
CA GLN A 309 -20.04 -7.86 -9.42
C GLN A 309 -20.57 -8.27 -10.80
N THR A 310 -19.74 -8.99 -11.57
CA THR A 310 -20.20 -9.58 -12.82
C THR A 310 -21.22 -10.68 -12.48
N THR A 311 -22.51 -10.39 -12.59
CA THR A 311 -23.54 -11.42 -12.58
C THR A 311 -23.31 -12.27 -13.82
N ARG A 312 -22.85 -13.51 -13.65
CA ARG A 312 -23.01 -14.50 -14.71
C ARG A 312 -24.50 -14.64 -14.94
N THR A 313 -24.98 -14.22 -16.11
CA THR A 313 -26.33 -14.56 -16.55
C THR A 313 -26.41 -16.09 -16.62
N LEU A 314 -27.53 -16.66 -16.16
CA LEU A 314 -27.81 -18.11 -16.13
C LEU A 314 -27.49 -18.83 -17.47
N ALA A 315 -27.42 -18.12 -18.59
CA ALA A 315 -26.98 -18.63 -19.89
C ALA A 315 -25.51 -19.11 -19.94
N GLU A 316 -24.63 -18.67 -19.04
CA GLU A 316 -23.22 -19.10 -18.97
C GLU A 316 -22.99 -20.30 -18.02
N VAL A 317 -24.05 -20.83 -17.41
CA VAL A 317 -23.99 -21.91 -16.40
C VAL A 317 -24.73 -23.17 -16.84
N ALA A 318 -25.36 -23.17 -18.03
CA ALA A 318 -25.88 -24.40 -18.62
C ALA A 318 -24.71 -25.23 -19.22
N PRO A 319 -24.72 -26.56 -19.04
CA PRO A 319 -23.55 -27.45 -19.20
C PRO A 319 -22.94 -27.51 -20.61
#